data_AF-A0A973RD22-F1
#
_entry.id   AF-A0A973RD22-F1
#
_cell.length_a   1.000
_cell.length_b   1.000
_cell.length_c   1.000
_cell.angle_alpha   90.00
_cell.angle_beta   90.00
_cell.angle_gamma   90.00
#
_symmetry.space_group_name_H-M   'P 1'
#
loop_
_entity.id
_entity.type
_entity.pdbx_description
1 polymer ?
#
loop_
_entity_poly.entity_id
_entity_poly.type
_entity_poly.pdbx_seq_one_letter_code
_entity_poly.pdbx_strand_id
1 'polypeptide(L)'
;EIYMWLLEQCMQLRPDLRLYPERGLKTESNQRDRIDKPDGYAAAGIPVYLLIDRDDCSVVVFNQPEKGRYRHQEKLPFGATVKLPEPVGITLDTEPLKEFAD
;
A
#
# COMPACT_ATOMS: atom_id res chain seq x y z
N GLU A 1 2.99 -15.51 0.02
CA GLU A 1 1.82 -14.62 -0.13
C GLU A 1 2.31 -13.20 -0.36
N ILE A 2 1.74 -12.45 -1.32
CA ILE A 2 2.16 -11.07 -1.68
C ILE A 2 2.33 -10.16 -0.45
N TYR A 3 1.43 -10.32 0.54
CA TYR A 3 1.47 -9.55 1.77
C TYR A 3 2.80 -9.70 2.53
N MET A 4 3.30 -10.94 2.66
CA MET A 4 4.56 -11.22 3.34
C MET A 4 5.75 -10.64 2.57
N TRP A 5 5.76 -10.78 1.23
CA TRP A 5 6.78 -10.17 0.39
C TRP A 5 6.83 -8.65 0.57
N LEU A 6 5.66 -8.00 0.56
CA LEU A 6 5.57 -6.56 0.69
C LEU A 6 6.04 -6.08 2.07
N LEU A 7 5.68 -6.79 3.14
CA LEU A 7 6.19 -6.51 4.48
C LEU A 7 7.71 -6.61 4.52
N GLU A 8 8.29 -7.67 3.96
CA GLU A 8 9.74 -7.85 3.89
C GLU A 8 10.41 -6.70 3.12
N GLN A 9 9.85 -6.29 1.98
CA GLN A 9 10.39 -5.14 1.22
C GLN A 9 10.33 -3.84 2.02
N CYS A 10 9.21 -3.55 2.69
CA CYS A 10 9.08 -2.36 3.51
C CYS A 10 10.11 -2.37 4.67
N MET A 11 10.32 -3.52 5.29
CA MET A 11 11.28 -3.68 6.39
C MET A 11 12.75 -3.61 5.93
N GLN A 12 13.05 -4.05 4.71
CA GLN A 12 14.38 -3.91 4.11
C GLN A 12 14.68 -2.44 3.77
N LEU A 13 13.70 -1.72 3.22
CA LEU A 13 13.87 -0.32 2.80
C LEU A 13 13.81 0.67 3.95
N ARG A 14 13.00 0.40 4.98
CA ARG A 14 12.87 1.20 6.20
C ARG A 14 12.78 0.31 7.44
N PRO A 15 13.94 -0.18 7.94
CA PRO A 15 13.99 -1.04 9.12
C PRO A 15 13.38 -0.38 10.38
N ASP A 16 13.39 0.96 10.45
CA ASP A 16 12.80 1.73 11.54
C ASP A 16 11.27 1.64 11.58
N LEU A 17 10.58 1.32 10.48
CA LEU A 17 9.14 1.04 10.50
C LEU A 17 8.80 -0.12 11.45
N ARG A 18 9.72 -1.07 11.67
CA ARG A 18 9.55 -2.16 12.64
C ARG A 18 9.43 -1.64 14.08
N LEU A 19 10.02 -0.49 14.39
CA LEU A 19 10.00 0.13 15.72
C LEU A 19 8.71 0.93 15.97
N TYR A 20 7.88 1.13 14.92
CA TYR A 20 6.66 1.92 14.97
C TYR A 20 5.53 1.22 14.21
N PRO A 21 4.83 0.25 14.84
CA PRO A 21 3.72 -0.45 14.21
C PRO A 21 2.59 0.50 13.73
N GLU A 22 2.50 1.69 14.31
CA GLU A 22 1.51 2.73 14.00
C GLU A 22 1.92 3.71 12.88
N ARG A 23 3.11 3.61 12.26
CA ARG A 23 3.58 4.56 11.23
C ARG A 23 2.85 4.50 9.88
N GLY A 24 1.73 3.79 9.84
CA GLY A 24 0.64 4.23 8.99
C GLY A 24 0.67 3.69 7.57
N LEU A 25 1.33 2.55 7.36
CA LEU A 25 1.18 1.75 6.17
C LEU A 25 0.21 0.60 6.45
N LYS A 26 -0.89 0.53 5.68
CA LYS A 26 -1.73 -0.68 5.59
C LYS A 26 -1.68 -1.24 4.18
N THR A 27 -1.70 -2.56 4.07
CA THR A 27 -1.57 -3.28 2.81
C THR A 27 -2.59 -4.39 2.74
N GLU A 28 -3.28 -4.53 1.62
CA GLU A 28 -4.24 -5.61 1.40
C GLU A 28 -4.16 -6.16 -0.03
N SER A 29 -4.40 -7.47 -0.15
CA SER A 29 -4.32 -8.23 -1.41
C SER A 29 -5.57 -9.06 -1.70
N ASN A 30 -6.65 -8.89 -0.91
CA ASN A 30 -7.86 -9.71 -1.03
C ASN A 30 -9.01 -8.94 -1.73
N GLN A 31 -9.69 -9.60 -2.66
CA GLN A 31 -10.69 -9.01 -3.56
C GLN A 31 -11.92 -8.41 -2.88
N ARG A 32 -12.32 -8.93 -1.71
CA ARG A 32 -13.63 -8.65 -1.11
C ARG A 32 -13.79 -7.23 -0.54
N ASP A 33 -12.72 -6.45 -0.52
CA ASP A 33 -12.64 -5.28 0.33
C ASP A 33 -12.42 -3.95 -0.41
N ARG A 34 -12.53 -3.96 -1.74
CA ARG A 34 -12.22 -2.84 -2.65
C ARG A 34 -13.06 -1.57 -2.43
N ILE A 35 -14.20 -1.63 -1.73
CA ILE A 35 -15.21 -0.54 -1.74
C ILE A 35 -15.32 0.17 -0.38
N ASP A 36 -15.44 -0.56 0.74
CA ASP A 36 -15.75 0.06 2.04
C ASP A 36 -14.52 0.32 2.93
N LYS A 37 -13.39 -0.36 2.67
CA LYS A 37 -12.21 -0.27 3.53
C LYS A 37 -11.37 1.02 3.41
N PRO A 38 -11.22 1.64 2.21
CA PRO A 38 -10.43 2.87 2.11
C PRO A 38 -10.96 3.99 3.01
N ASP A 39 -12.28 4.19 3.06
CA ASP A 39 -12.91 5.19 3.92
C ASP A 39 -12.70 4.86 5.41
N GLY A 40 -12.78 3.58 5.79
CA GLY A 40 -12.47 3.13 7.14
C GLY A 40 -11.02 3.41 7.57
N TYR A 41 -10.05 3.18 6.69
CA TYR A 41 -8.64 3.45 6.97
C TYR A 41 -8.32 4.94 7.00
N ALA A 42 -8.93 5.72 6.11
CA ALA A 42 -8.81 7.17 6.16
C ALA A 42 -9.46 7.74 7.42
N ALA A 43 -10.59 7.18 7.89
CA ALA A 43 -11.22 7.56 9.15
C ALA A 43 -10.37 7.19 10.37
N ALA A 44 -9.62 6.09 10.30
CA ALA A 44 -8.63 5.71 11.30
C ALA A 44 -7.33 6.56 11.24
N GLY A 45 -7.23 7.50 10.30
CA GLY A 45 -6.07 8.39 10.17
C GLY A 45 -4.82 7.71 9.64
N ILE A 46 -4.96 6.57 8.94
CA ILE A 46 -3.83 5.88 8.33
C ILE A 46 -3.29 6.74 7.17
N PRO A 47 -2.05 7.24 7.24
CA PRO A 47 -1.51 8.20 6.27
C PRO A 47 -1.30 7.61 4.87
N VAL A 48 -0.95 6.31 4.76
CA VAL A 48 -0.73 5.63 3.47
C VAL A 48 -1.37 4.24 3.48
N TYR A 49 -2.21 3.96 2.48
CA TYR A 49 -2.79 2.64 2.26
C TYR A 49 -2.43 2.14 0.86
N LEU A 50 -1.89 0.92 0.77
CA LEU A 50 -1.67 0.24 -0.51
C LEU A 50 -2.71 -0.85 -0.69
N LEU A 51 -3.36 -0.80 -1.84
CA LEU A 51 -4.19 -1.89 -2.34
C LEU A 51 -3.44 -2.58 -3.48
N ILE A 52 -3.19 -3.88 -3.34
CA ILE A 52 -2.63 -4.70 -4.42
C ILE A 52 -3.76 -5.48 -5.07
N ASP A 53 -3.99 -5.17 -6.34
CA ASP A 53 -5.01 -5.76 -7.17
C ASP A 53 -4.39 -6.77 -8.14
N ARG A 54 -4.56 -8.07 -7.86
CA ARG A 54 -4.01 -9.14 -8.71
C ARG A 54 -4.77 -9.30 -10.02
N ASP A 55 -6.09 -9.11 -10.01
CA ASP A 55 -6.90 -9.32 -11.22
C ASP A 55 -6.62 -8.25 -12.28
N ASP A 56 -6.38 -7.03 -11.81
CA ASP A 56 -6.09 -5.88 -12.64
C ASP A 56 -4.57 -5.62 -12.76
N CYS A 57 -3.74 -6.46 -12.13
CA CYS A 57 -2.28 -6.35 -12.10
C CYS A 57 -1.80 -4.92 -11.74
N SER A 58 -2.40 -4.34 -10.70
CA SER A 58 -2.13 -2.96 -10.31
C SER A 58 -1.96 -2.77 -8.81
N VAL A 59 -1.24 -1.72 -8.46
CA VAL A 59 -1.08 -1.21 -7.10
C VAL A 59 -1.75 0.16 -7.04
N VAL A 60 -2.61 0.35 -6.06
CA VAL A 60 -3.22 1.65 -5.76
C VAL A 60 -2.65 2.18 -4.47
N VAL A 61 -2.07 3.38 -4.52
CA VAL A 61 -1.59 4.11 -3.35
C VAL A 61 -2.62 5.16 -2.98
N PHE A 62 -3.16 5.05 -1.77
CA PHE A 62 -4.01 6.06 -1.16
C PHE A 62 -3.23 6.85 -0.12
N ASN A 63 -3.37 8.17 -0.13
CA ASN A 63 -2.76 9.04 0.88
C ASN A 63 -3.56 10.33 1.10
N GLN A 64 -3.08 11.19 2.01
CA GLN A 64 -3.77 12.41 2.45
C GLN A 64 -5.17 12.10 3.01
N PRO A 65 -5.27 11.34 4.12
CA PRO A 65 -6.56 11.10 4.77
C PRO A 65 -7.14 12.42 5.30
N GLU A 66 -8.35 12.77 4.87
CA GLU A 66 -9.10 13.94 5.31
C GLU A 66 -10.58 13.56 5.47
N LYS A 67 -11.17 13.85 6.65
CA LYS A 67 -12.61 13.66 6.93
C LYS A 67 -13.11 12.24 6.58
N GLY A 68 -12.31 11.23 6.87
CA GLY A 68 -12.67 9.83 6.63
C GLY A 68 -12.52 9.38 5.18
N ARG A 69 -11.82 10.13 4.33
CA ARG A 69 -11.51 9.73 2.95
C ARG A 69 -10.09 10.09 2.55
N TYR A 70 -9.50 9.30 1.67
CA TYR A 70 -8.23 9.68 1.04
C TYR A 70 -8.48 10.74 -0.03
N ARG A 71 -7.70 11.82 0.01
CA ARG A 71 -7.78 12.91 -0.99
C ARG A 71 -6.97 12.62 -2.24
N HIS A 72 -5.98 11.73 -2.13
CA HIS A 72 -5.14 11.33 -3.24
C HIS A 72 -5.17 9.81 -3.42
N GLN A 73 -5.28 9.40 -4.67
CA GLN A 73 -5.13 8.02 -5.10
C GLN A 73 -4.32 7.98 -6.40
N GLU A 74 -3.35 7.07 -6.46
CA GLU A 74 -2.56 6.82 -7.66
C GLU A 74 -2.58 5.33 -7.96
N LYS A 75 -2.95 4.96 -9.18
CA LYS A 75 -3.00 3.57 -9.65
C LYS A 75 -1.87 3.33 -10.63
N LEU A 76 -1.04 2.33 -10.34
CA LEU A 76 0.18 2.00 -11.07
C LEU A 76 0.16 0.51 -11.45
N PRO A 77 0.62 0.13 -12.64
CA PRO A 77 0.69 -1.29 -13.02
C PRO A 77 1.80 -2.01 -12.23
N PHE A 78 1.71 -3.33 -12.11
CA PHE A 78 2.83 -4.15 -11.65
C PHE A 78 4.07 -3.91 -12.53
N GLY A 79 5.24 -3.85 -11.91
CA GLY A 79 6.49 -3.42 -12.55
C GLY A 79 6.73 -1.92 -12.53
N ALA A 80 5.78 -1.12 -12.07
CA ALA A 80 6.04 0.29 -11.83
C ALA A 80 6.87 0.48 -10.54
N THR A 81 7.73 1.50 -10.55
CA THR A 81 8.33 2.01 -9.32
C THR A 81 7.34 2.90 -8.58
N VAL A 82 6.89 2.48 -7.40
CA VAL A 82 5.86 3.14 -6.60
C VAL A 82 6.51 3.99 -5.50
N LYS A 83 6.24 5.29 -5.47
CA LYS A 83 6.74 6.19 -4.41
C LYS A 83 5.71 6.34 -3.30
N LEU A 84 6.06 5.95 -2.09
CA LEU A 84 5.22 6.12 -0.91
C LEU A 84 5.62 7.40 -0.18
N PRO A 85 4.68 8.34 0.02
CA PRO A 85 4.99 9.61 0.65
C PRO A 85 5.32 9.43 2.15
N GLU A 86 5.82 10.49 2.76
CA GLU A 86 5.90 10.57 4.22
C GLU A 86 4.53 10.30 4.87
N PRO A 87 4.49 9.63 6.03
CA PRO A 87 5.61 9.25 6.90
C PRO A 87 6.32 7.93 6.52
N VAL A 88 5.87 7.25 5.46
CA VAL A 88 6.45 5.97 5.02
C VAL A 88 7.77 6.20 4.27
N GLY A 89 7.78 7.16 3.33
CA GLY A 89 9.01 7.68 2.71
C GLY A 89 9.88 6.60 2.05
N ILE A 90 9.28 5.67 1.29
CA ILE A 90 10.01 4.63 0.54
C ILE A 90 9.69 4.65 -0.94
N THR A 91 10.56 4.02 -1.72
CA THR A 91 10.32 3.71 -3.12
C THR A 91 10.31 2.20 -3.27
N LEU A 92 9.17 1.65 -3.69
CA LEU A 92 8.95 0.22 -3.86
C LEU A 92 9.07 -0.15 -5.35
N ASP A 93 9.95 -1.10 -5.65
CA ASP A 93 9.96 -1.76 -6.95
C ASP A 93 8.90 -2.88 -6.97
N THR A 94 7.95 -2.79 -7.90
CA THR A 94 6.85 -3.75 -8.02
C THR A 94 7.04 -4.76 -9.16
N GLU A 95 8.22 -4.82 -9.78
CA GLU A 95 8.54 -5.86 -10.78
C GLU A 95 8.26 -7.28 -10.27
N PRO A 96 8.62 -7.65 -9.02
CA PRO A 96 8.33 -8.99 -8.51
C PRO A 96 6.83 -9.29 -8.38
N LEU A 97 5.94 -8.28 -8.34
CA LEU A 97 4.49 -8.51 -8.26
C LEU A 97 3.94 -9.25 -9.49
N LYS A 98 4.61 -9.14 -10.65
CA LYS A 98 4.21 -9.85 -11.87
C LYS A 98 4.25 -11.36 -11.71
N GLU A 99 5.16 -11.89 -10.91
CA GLU A 99 5.27 -13.34 -10.64
C GLU A 99 4.10 -13.86 -9.78
N PHE A 100 3.37 -12.96 -9.10
CA PHE A 100 2.20 -13.33 -8.32
C PHE A 100 0.88 -13.09 -9.06
N ALA A 101 0.92 -12.63 -10.32
CA ALA A 101 -0.26 -12.41 -11.15
C ALA A 101 -0.76 -13.68 -11.87
N ASP A 102 -0.02 -14.79 -11.76
CA ASP A 102 -0.40 -16.12 -12.27
C ASP A 102 -1.60 -16.75 -11.53
#